data_AF-K1A8E8-F1
#
_entry.id   AF-K1A8E8-F1
#
_cell.length_a   1.000
_cell.length_b   1.000
_cell.length_c   1.000
_cell.angle_alpha   90.00
_cell.angle_beta   90.00
_cell.angle_gamma   90.00
#
_symmetry.space_group_name_H-M   'P 1'
#
loop_
_entity.id
_entity.type
_entity.pdbx_description
1 polymer ?
#
loop_
_entity_poly.entity_id
_entity_poly.type
_entity_poly.pdbx_seq_one_letter_code
_entity_poly.pdbx_strand_id
1 'polypeptide(L)'
;MLAIFIDSIGDKSGTYKLLRNHSSLPFSLIQSRIKDHDTVIEVDMLDLDELKKVRELIRELSAIGTKVTMRDSTGIITLEIVNNLISTFEEIAAEREELDALMFEEEE
;
A
#
# COMPACT_ATOMS: atom_id res chain seq x y z
N MET A 1 -8.19 -0.89 7.41
CA MET A 1 -6.72 -0.71 7.49
C MET A 1 -6.04 -1.95 6.94
N LEU A 2 -4.99 -1.74 6.16
CA LEU A 2 -4.14 -2.76 5.58
C LEU A 2 -2.77 -2.70 6.27
N ALA A 3 -2.37 -3.83 6.84
CA ALA A 3 -1.14 -4.00 7.58
C ALA A 3 -0.08 -4.75 6.74
N ILE A 4 1.15 -4.24 6.75
CA ILE A 4 2.31 -4.81 6.07
C ILE A 4 3.25 -5.46 7.08
N PHE A 5 3.59 -6.72 6.82
CA PHE A 5 4.53 -7.52 7.61
C PHE A 5 5.73 -7.88 6.74
N ILE A 6 6.92 -7.92 7.33
CA ILE A 6 8.14 -8.38 6.67
C ILE A 6 8.43 -9.80 7.15
N ASP A 7 8.34 -10.77 6.25
CA ASP A 7 8.61 -12.18 6.56
C ASP A 7 10.10 -12.48 6.52
N SER A 8 10.80 -11.92 5.52
CA SER A 8 12.22 -12.14 5.32
C SER A 8 12.84 -10.96 4.63
N ILE A 9 14.01 -10.54 5.12
CA ILE A 9 14.79 -9.47 4.52
C ILE A 9 15.79 -10.08 3.54
N GLY A 10 15.71 -9.68 2.27
CA GLY A 10 16.74 -9.96 1.27
C GLY A 10 17.90 -8.97 1.43
N ASP A 11 17.76 -7.79 0.85
CA ASP A 11 18.71 -6.69 1.05
C ASP A 11 18.38 -5.87 2.31
N LYS A 12 19.23 -5.94 3.33
CA LYS A 12 19.02 -5.20 4.59
C LYS A 12 18.95 -3.69 4.38
N SER A 13 19.95 -3.10 3.72
CA SER A 13 20.08 -1.64 3.63
C SER A 13 18.91 -1.00 2.87
N GLY A 14 18.59 -1.55 1.69
CA GLY A 14 17.49 -1.14 0.84
C GLY A 14 16.14 -1.32 1.53
N THR A 15 15.92 -2.45 2.19
CA THR A 15 14.67 -2.71 2.91
C THR A 15 14.43 -1.64 3.98
N TYR A 16 15.41 -1.39 4.85
CA TYR A 16 15.24 -0.41 5.90
C TYR A 16 15.11 1.02 5.35
N LYS A 17 15.79 1.34 4.25
CA LYS A 17 15.68 2.66 3.60
C LYS A 17 14.27 2.89 3.05
N LEU A 18 13.71 1.90 2.35
CA LEU A 18 12.35 1.94 1.83
C LEU A 18 11.32 2.07 2.96
N LEU A 19 11.43 1.23 4.00
CA LEU A 19 10.52 1.28 5.15
C LEU A 19 10.59 2.61 5.91
N ARG A 20 11.77 3.23 5.99
CA ARG A 20 11.95 4.54 6.62
C ARG A 20 11.37 5.69 5.78
N ASN A 21 11.32 5.55 4.47
CA ASN A 21 10.71 6.56 3.59
C ASN A 21 9.17 6.48 3.63
N HIS A 22 8.62 5.28 3.82
CA HIS A 22 7.18 5.04 3.84
C HIS A 22 6.54 5.01 5.23
N SER A 23 7.34 5.00 6.30
CA SER A 23 6.85 5.06 7.67
C SER A 23 7.45 6.23 8.43
N SER A 24 6.64 6.86 9.27
CA SER A 24 7.11 7.87 10.22
C SER A 24 7.75 7.25 11.47
N LEU A 25 7.98 5.93 11.47
CA LEU A 25 8.49 5.20 12.62
C LEU A 25 10.02 5.35 12.75
N PRO A 26 10.56 5.43 13.97
CA PRO A 26 11.99 5.42 14.17
C PRO A 26 12.59 4.07 13.74
N PHE A 27 13.82 4.11 13.24
CA PHE A 27 14.52 2.94 12.73
C PHE A 27 14.57 1.77 13.74
N SER A 28 14.80 2.07 15.02
CA SER A 28 14.80 1.07 16.10
C SER A 28 13.46 0.35 16.23
N LEU A 29 12.34 1.06 16.03
CA LEU A 29 11.01 0.48 16.09
C LEU A 29 10.73 -0.39 14.86
N ILE A 30 11.12 0.07 13.66
CA ILE A 30 11.04 -0.75 12.43
C ILE A 30 11.80 -2.07 12.63
N GLN A 31 13.03 -2.01 13.18
CA GLN A 31 13.81 -3.20 13.48
C GLN A 31 13.12 -4.14 14.47
N SER A 32 12.55 -3.60 15.56
CA SER A 32 11.82 -4.42 16.53
C SER A 32 10.61 -5.08 15.89
N ARG A 33 9.79 -4.31 15.15
CA ARG A 33 8.58 -4.84 14.51
C ARG A 33 8.89 -5.96 13.51
N ILE A 34 9.94 -5.82 12.71
CA ILE A 34 10.35 -6.92 11.82
C ILE A 34 10.79 -8.15 12.63
N LYS A 35 11.55 -7.96 13.71
CA LYS A 35 12.02 -9.05 14.57
C LYS A 35 10.88 -9.77 15.30
N ASP A 36 9.91 -9.00 15.77
CA ASP A 36 8.74 -9.48 16.50
C ASP A 36 7.62 -9.96 15.55
N HIS A 37 7.86 -9.89 14.23
CA HIS A 37 6.91 -10.20 13.17
C HIS A 37 5.58 -9.43 13.30
N ASP A 38 5.73 -8.15 13.66
CA ASP A 38 4.66 -7.19 13.89
C ASP A 38 4.46 -6.26 12.67
N THR A 39 3.38 -5.49 12.69
CA THR A 39 2.99 -4.62 11.56
C THR A 39 3.95 -3.46 11.38
N VAL A 40 4.71 -3.45 10.29
CA VAL A 40 5.70 -2.38 10.04
C VAL A 40 5.04 -1.12 9.50
N ILE A 41 4.07 -1.28 8.60
CA ILE A 41 3.31 -0.18 7.98
C ILE A 41 1.83 -0.53 8.05
N GLU A 42 1.02 0.46 8.39
CA GLU A 42 -0.43 0.38 8.36
C GLU A 42 -0.93 1.55 7.50
N VAL A 43 -1.83 1.24 6.57
CA VAL A 43 -2.46 2.22 5.68
C VAL A 43 -3.97 2.08 5.67
N ASP A 44 -4.67 3.14 5.31
CA ASP A 44 -6.10 3.07 5.03
C ASP A 44 -6.35 2.40 3.67
N MET A 45 -7.31 1.48 3.63
CA MET A 45 -7.73 0.83 2.39
C MET A 45 -8.73 1.69 1.60
N LEU A 46 -9.21 2.78 2.19
CA LEU A 46 -10.10 3.74 1.55
C LEU A 46 -9.34 4.92 0.93
N ASP A 47 -8.02 5.00 1.14
CA ASP A 47 -7.17 6.05 0.58
C ASP A 47 -6.40 5.53 -0.64
N LEU A 48 -6.77 6.04 -1.82
CA LEU A 48 -6.19 5.64 -3.10
C LEU A 48 -4.68 5.95 -3.19
N ASP A 49 -4.26 7.09 -2.65
CA ASP A 49 -2.85 7.50 -2.67
C ASP A 49 -2.00 6.59 -1.76
N GLU A 50 -2.52 6.21 -0.60
CA GLU A 50 -1.84 5.25 0.28
C GLU A 50 -1.76 3.85 -0.35
N LEU A 51 -2.84 3.36 -0.98
CA LEU A 51 -2.83 2.09 -1.70
C LEU A 51 -1.79 2.07 -2.83
N LYS A 52 -1.68 3.16 -3.60
CA LYS A 52 -0.68 3.31 -4.67
C LYS A 52 0.74 3.26 -4.11
N LYS A 53 1.03 3.98 -3.02
CA LYS A 53 2.33 3.97 -2.35
C LYS A 53 2.70 2.58 -1.81
N VAL A 54 1.74 1.85 -1.25
CA VAL A 54 1.97 0.49 -0.74
C VAL A 54 2.26 -0.48 -1.87
N ARG A 55 1.53 -0.39 -2.99
CA ARG A 55 1.80 -1.19 -4.18
C ARG A 55 3.24 -0.98 -4.70
N GLU A 56 3.69 0.26 -4.78
CA GLU A 56 5.06 0.59 -5.19
C GLU A 56 6.09 0.04 -4.20
N LEU A 57 5.89 0.29 -2.90
CA LEU A 57 6.77 -0.21 -1.85
C LEU A 57 6.93 -1.73 -1.91
N ILE A 58 5.83 -2.47 -2.07
CA ILE A 58 5.88 -3.94 -2.15
C ILE A 58 6.66 -4.40 -3.37
N ARG A 59 6.51 -3.74 -4.52
CA ARG A 59 7.28 -4.06 -5.73
C ARG A 59 8.76 -3.81 -5.52
N GLU A 60 9.13 -2.68 -4.92
CA GLU A 60 10.52 -2.35 -4.61
C GLU A 60 11.13 -3.34 -3.61
N LEU A 61 10.40 -3.66 -2.53
CA LEU A 61 10.81 -4.66 -1.54
C LEU A 61 10.99 -6.05 -2.18
N SER A 62 10.04 -6.48 -3.00
CA SER A 62 10.13 -7.75 -3.71
C SER A 62 11.29 -7.76 -4.71
N ALA A 63 11.60 -6.64 -5.37
CA ALA A 63 12.69 -6.53 -6.32
C ALA A 63 14.07 -6.69 -5.65
N ILE A 64 14.21 -6.26 -4.39
CA ILE A 64 15.43 -6.45 -3.59
C ILE A 64 15.43 -7.77 -2.79
N GLY A 65 14.51 -8.68 -3.10
CA GLY A 65 14.43 -10.02 -2.49
C GLY A 65 13.82 -10.05 -1.08
N THR A 66 13.15 -8.97 -0.66
CA THR A 66 12.46 -8.91 0.62
C THR A 66 11.04 -9.45 0.47
N LYS A 67 10.72 -10.43 1.29
CA LYS A 67 9.41 -11.09 1.31
C LYS A 67 8.51 -10.37 2.29
N VAL A 68 7.32 -10.01 1.81
CA VAL A 68 6.33 -9.26 2.57
C VAL A 68 4.98 -9.98 2.54
N THR A 69 4.26 -9.87 3.64
CA THR A 69 2.89 -10.35 3.77
C THR A 69 1.99 -9.17 4.09
N MET A 70 0.90 -9.05 3.35
CA MET A 70 -0.16 -8.08 3.62
C MET A 70 -1.28 -8.77 4.39
N ARG A 71 -1.82 -8.09 5.41
CA ARG A 71 -3.04 -8.55 6.10
C ARG A 71 -4.02 -7.41 6.25
N ASP A 72 -5.29 -7.74 6.12
CA ASP A 72 -6.40 -6.88 6.49
C ASP A 72 -7.17 -7.49 7.67
N SER A 73 -8.34 -6.94 7.96
CA SER A 73 -9.29 -7.51 8.94
C SER A 73 -9.77 -8.93 8.62
N THR A 74 -9.78 -9.33 7.34
CA THR A 74 -10.26 -10.63 6.89
C THR A 74 -9.17 -11.71 6.83
N GLY A 75 -7.90 -11.31 6.76
CA GLY A 75 -6.77 -12.24 6.80
C GLY A 75 -5.62 -11.78 5.92
N ILE A 76 -4.90 -12.74 5.34
CA ILE A 76 -3.81 -12.45 4.39
C ILE A 76 -4.43 -12.05 3.06
N ILE A 77 -4.00 -10.91 2.52
CA ILE A 77 -4.41 -10.45 1.20
C ILE A 77 -3.24 -10.46 0.23
N THR A 78 -3.56 -10.53 -1.06
CA THR A 78 -2.57 -10.56 -2.14
C THR A 78 -2.42 -9.17 -2.77
N LEU A 79 -1.32 -8.96 -3.49
CA LEU A 79 -1.11 -7.73 -4.26
C LEU A 79 -2.18 -7.55 -5.35
N GLU A 80 -2.76 -8.66 -5.82
CA GLU A 80 -3.87 -8.64 -6.79
C GLU A 80 -5.11 -7.96 -6.21
N ILE A 81 -5.47 -8.28 -4.96
CA ILE A 81 -6.59 -7.62 -4.27
C ILE A 81 -6.34 -6.11 -4.16
N VAL A 82 -5.12 -5.71 -3.78
CA VAL A 82 -4.74 -4.29 -3.71
C VAL A 82 -4.84 -3.61 -5.07
N ASN A 83 -4.39 -4.26 -6.15
CA ASN A 83 -4.51 -3.71 -7.50
C ASN A 83 -5.98 -3.55 -7.92
N ASN A 84 -6.83 -4.53 -7.60
CA ASN A 84 -8.26 -4.45 -7.92
C ASN A 84 -8.93 -3.29 -7.17
N LEU A 85 -8.62 -3.10 -5.89
CA LEU A 85 -9.12 -1.96 -5.10
C LEU A 85 -8.72 -0.62 -5.74
N ILE A 86 -7.45 -0.47 -6.13
CA ILE A 86 -6.96 0.74 -6.82
C ILE A 86 -7.75 0.96 -8.11
N SER A 87 -7.89 -0.06 -8.95
CA SER A 87 -8.63 0.04 -10.22
C SER A 87 -10.09 0.44 -10.01
N THR A 88 -10.78 -0.14 -9.01
CA THR A 88 -12.17 0.21 -8.71
C THR A 88 -12.29 1.67 -8.25
N PHE A 89 -11.38 2.18 -7.43
CA PHE A 89 -11.39 3.59 -7.05
C PHE A 89 -11.11 4.53 -8.23
N GLU A 90 -10.21 4.15 -9.13
CA GLU A 90 -9.93 4.92 -10.36
C GLU A 90 -11.12 4.94 -11.31
N GLU A 91 -11.83 3.81 -11.45
CA GLU A 91 -13.06 3.71 -12.25
C GLU A 91 -14.16 4.62 -11.69
N ILE A 92 -14.42 4.54 -10.38
CA ILE A 92 -15.42 5.40 -9.72
C ILE A 92 -15.08 6.89 -9.87
N ALA A 93 -13.79 7.24 -9.80
CA ALA A 93 -13.35 8.62 -10.00
C ALA A 93 -13.61 9.10 -11.44
N ALA A 94 -13.35 8.25 -12.43
CA ALA A 94 -13.61 8.55 -13.83
C ALA A 94 -15.11 8.66 -14.14
N GLU A 95 -15.94 7.76 -13.62
CA GLU A 95 -17.40 7.81 -13.77
C GLU A 95 -17.99 9.09 -13.17
N ARG A 96 -17.43 9.57 -12.04
CA ARG A 96 -17.85 10.85 -11.44
C ARG A 96 -17.49 12.04 -12.30
N GLU A 97 -16.30 12.05 -12.90
CA GLU A 97 -15.88 13.11 -13.82
C GLU A 97 -16.76 13.15 -15.09
N GLU A 98 -17.12 11.99 -15.63
CA GLU A 98 -18.04 11.89 -16.77
C GLU A 98 -19.45 12.40 -16.42
N LEU A 99 -19.98 12.04 -15.23
CA LEU A 99 -21.26 12.55 -14.74
C LEU A 99 -21.24 14.06 -14.50
N ASP A 100 -20.17 14.59 -13.91
CA ASP A 100 -20.00 16.03 -13.72
C ASP A 100 -19.93 16.75 -15.08
N ALA A 101 -19.18 16.22 -16.05
CA ALA A 101 -19.09 16.78 -17.40
C ALA A 101 -20.45 16.82 -18.12
N LEU A 102 -21.25 15.75 -18.01
CA LEU A 102 -22.59 15.68 -18.60
C LEU A 102 -23.57 16.67 -17.94
N MET A 103 -23.44 16.95 -16.65
CA MET A 103 -24.24 17.99 -15.99
C MET A 103 -23.90 19.41 -16.48
N PHE A 104 -22.64 19.66 -16.86
CA PHE A 104 -22.20 20.95 -17.40
C PHE A 104 -22.58 21.14 -18.88
N GLU A 105 -22.85 20.08 -19.64
CA GLU A 105 -23.29 20.16 -21.05
C GLU A 105 -24.80 20.44 -21.23
N GLU A 106 -25.63 20.30 -20.19
CA GLU A 106 -27.07 20.61 -20.25
C GLU A 106 -27.43 22.09 -19.96
N GLU A 107 -26.44 22.96 -19.72
CA GLU A 107 -26.61 24.42 -19.49
C GLU A 107 -26.28 25.31 -20.71
N GLU A 108 -26.48 24.85 -21.95
CA GLU A 108 -26.47 25.70 -23.18
C GLU A 108 -27.77 25.67 -23.99
#